data_AF-X1RIR7-F1
#
_entry.id   AF-X1RIR7-F1
#
_cell.length_a   1.000
_cell.length_b   1.000
_cell.length_c   1.000
_cell.angle_alpha   90.00
_cell.angle_beta   90.00
_cell.angle_gamma   90.00
#
_symmetry.space_group_name_H-M   'P 1'
#
loop_
_entity.id
_entity.type
_entity.pdbx_description
1 polymer ?
#
loop_
_entity_poly.entity_id
_entity_poly.type
_entity_poly.pdbx_seq_one_letter_code
_entity_poly.pdbx_strand_id
1 'polypeptide(L)'
;MRKPNRTQPWTVYVTPGELNPVKRFAINFGAVADMKDNEGTVWFGYPNPKTNPRFHNHYPNYGVKFDLRDQTLSGMGYFCRDFKGVSIADTDKPWLFTSGCQGMLRCEVPLIDDAAGQKPAVYTVRLGFNALPGDHAGRRVFDIKLQDKVVLQSFDILETAGKANRAVVKEFK
;
A
#
# COMPACT_ATOMS: atom_id res chain seq x y z
N MET A 1 8.56 12.49 23.34
CA MET A 1 7.18 12.56 23.87
C MET A 1 6.20 12.01 22.85
N ARG A 2 5.54 10.88 23.15
CA ARG A 2 4.51 10.27 22.30
C ARG A 2 3.16 10.91 22.69
N LYS A 3 2.55 11.70 21.80
CA LYS A 3 1.23 12.32 22.05
C LYS A 3 0.15 11.37 21.49
N PRO A 4 -0.60 10.64 22.34
CA PRO A 4 -1.44 9.52 21.89
C PRO A 4 -2.62 9.91 21.00
N ASN A 5 -3.07 11.18 21.04
CA ASN A 5 -4.22 11.66 20.28
C ASN A 5 -3.87 12.59 19.10
N ARG A 6 -2.60 12.65 18.67
CA ARG A 6 -2.24 13.42 17.48
C ARG A 6 -2.23 12.50 16.27
N THR A 7 -3.15 12.72 15.32
CA THR A 7 -3.06 12.17 13.98
C THR A 7 -1.65 12.43 13.46
N GLN A 8 -0.88 11.37 13.22
CA GLN A 8 0.49 11.55 12.75
C GLN A 8 0.41 12.16 11.35
N PRO A 9 1.03 13.33 11.12
CA PRO A 9 1.06 13.89 9.78
C PRO A 9 1.85 12.94 8.87
N TRP A 10 1.47 12.91 7.60
CA TRP A 10 2.29 12.37 6.52
C TRP A 10 3.73 12.86 6.67
N THR A 11 4.68 11.94 6.68
CA THR A 11 6.10 12.18 6.95
C THR A 11 6.94 11.45 5.90
N VAL A 12 8.21 11.85 5.75
CA VAL A 12 9.20 11.08 4.98
C VAL A 12 10.10 10.35 5.96
N TYR A 13 10.15 9.02 5.91
CA TYR A 13 11.09 8.25 6.75
C TYR A 13 12.40 8.00 6.01
N VAL A 14 13.50 8.46 6.60
CA VAL A 14 14.86 8.17 6.12
C VAL A 14 15.40 7.01 6.95
N THR A 15 15.82 5.94 6.29
CA THR A 15 16.51 4.82 6.94
C THR A 15 17.96 4.82 6.49
N PRO A 16 18.93 5.16 7.37
CA PRO A 16 20.33 4.84 7.09
C PRO A 16 20.52 3.33 7.32
N GLY A 17 20.69 2.58 6.24
CA GLY A 17 20.95 1.13 6.32
C GLY A 17 20.61 0.37 5.06
N GLU A 18 21.03 -0.90 5.00
CA GLU A 18 20.67 -1.81 3.92
C GLU A 18 19.15 -2.07 3.94
N LEU A 19 18.51 -1.98 2.77
CA LEU A 19 17.07 -2.20 2.63
C LEU A 19 16.71 -3.69 2.72
N ASN A 20 17.69 -4.57 2.49
CA ASN A 20 17.50 -6.01 2.34
C ASN A 20 18.48 -6.77 3.26
N PRO A 21 18.13 -7.97 3.76
CA PRO A 21 16.87 -8.68 3.55
C PRO A 21 15.74 -8.06 4.36
N VAL A 22 14.58 -7.88 3.72
CA VAL A 22 13.45 -7.20 4.34
C VAL A 22 12.78 -8.12 5.35
N LYS A 23 12.65 -7.70 6.62
CA LYS A 23 11.89 -8.44 7.65
C LYS A 23 10.40 -8.13 7.63
N ARG A 24 10.05 -6.89 7.32
CA ARG A 24 8.67 -6.39 7.20
C ARG A 24 8.67 -5.24 6.21
N PHE A 25 7.76 -5.29 5.24
CA PHE A 25 7.53 -4.21 4.30
C PHE A 25 6.05 -3.88 4.26
N ALA A 26 5.71 -2.61 4.45
CA ALA A 26 4.33 -2.15 4.42
C ALA A 26 4.23 -0.98 3.44
N ILE A 27 3.33 -1.11 2.47
CA ILE A 27 3.15 -0.16 1.37
C ILE A 27 1.73 0.38 1.46
N ASN A 28 1.58 1.70 1.31
CA ASN A 28 0.30 2.37 1.16
C ASN A 28 0.20 2.96 -0.26
N PHE A 29 -0.50 2.24 -1.14
CA PHE A 29 -0.67 2.66 -2.53
C PHE A 29 -1.44 3.98 -2.62
N GLY A 30 -1.00 4.87 -3.51
CA GLY A 30 -1.56 6.19 -3.76
C GLY A 30 -1.34 7.21 -2.64
N ALA A 31 -0.74 6.83 -1.50
CA ALA A 31 -0.59 7.74 -0.37
C ALA A 31 0.32 8.93 -0.70
N VAL A 32 0.00 10.08 -0.13
CA VAL A 32 0.72 11.34 -0.37
C VAL A 32 2.11 11.41 0.29
N ALA A 33 2.37 10.57 1.30
CA ALA A 33 3.70 10.32 1.87
C ALA A 33 3.65 9.06 2.75
N ASP A 34 4.69 8.83 3.55
CA ASP A 34 4.73 7.74 4.50
C ASP A 34 3.94 8.08 5.78
N MET A 35 3.44 7.06 6.46
CA MET A 35 2.83 7.21 7.78
C MET A 35 3.21 6.05 8.69
N LYS A 36 3.56 6.36 9.94
CA LYS A 36 3.76 5.35 10.97
C LYS A 36 2.50 5.16 11.79
N ASP A 37 2.06 3.93 11.92
CA ASP A 37 0.91 3.59 12.75
C ASP A 37 1.26 3.57 14.25
N ASN A 38 0.23 3.36 15.08
CA ASN A 38 0.39 3.31 16.54
C ASN A 38 1.17 2.07 17.02
N GLU A 39 1.32 1.05 16.19
CA GLU A 39 2.10 -0.17 16.47
C GLU A 39 3.59 0.03 16.10
N GLY A 40 3.91 1.11 15.40
CA GLY A 40 5.27 1.45 14.97
C GLY A 40 5.62 0.94 13.58
N THR A 41 4.69 0.34 12.85
CA THR A 41 4.89 -0.03 11.44
C THR A 41 4.93 1.24 10.61
N VAL A 42 5.99 1.41 9.82
CA VAL A 42 6.08 2.46 8.80
C VAL A 42 5.43 1.94 7.52
N TRP A 43 4.42 2.65 7.05
CA TRP A 43 3.74 2.41 5.79
C TRP A 43 4.27 3.38 4.75
N PHE A 44 5.02 2.86 3.78
CA PHE A 44 5.65 3.65 2.73
C PHE A 44 4.64 4.05 1.66
N GLY A 45 4.57 5.34 1.34
CA GLY A 45 3.71 5.82 0.26
C GLY A 45 4.26 5.42 -1.11
N TYR A 46 3.42 4.81 -1.95
CA TYR A 46 3.81 4.43 -3.32
C TYR A 46 2.77 4.87 -4.36
N PRO A 47 3.17 5.49 -5.49
CA PRO A 47 4.54 5.83 -5.86
C PRO A 47 5.13 6.88 -4.92
N ASN A 48 6.45 6.85 -4.72
CA ASN A 48 7.11 7.84 -3.88
C ASN A 48 6.76 9.26 -4.36
N PRO A 49 6.39 10.19 -3.46
CA PRO A 49 6.03 11.54 -3.85
C PRO A 49 7.19 12.20 -4.60
N LYS A 50 6.92 12.67 -5.82
CA LYS A 50 7.90 13.42 -6.60
C LYS A 50 8.02 14.82 -5.99
N THR A 51 9.19 15.14 -5.44
CA THR A 51 9.49 16.53 -5.07
C THR A 51 9.79 17.29 -6.36
N ASN A 52 9.07 18.39 -6.61
CA ASN A 52 9.22 19.14 -7.86
C ASN A 52 10.59 19.86 -7.87
N PRO A 53 11.45 19.60 -8.87
CA PRO A 53 12.80 20.15 -8.94
C PRO A 53 12.86 21.67 -9.10
N ARG A 54 11.74 22.33 -9.41
CA ARG A 54 11.65 23.80 -9.54
C ARG A 54 11.43 24.53 -8.22
N PHE A 55 11.21 23.83 -7.12
CA PHE A 55 11.06 24.45 -5.80
C PHE A 55 12.28 24.14 -4.92
N HIS A 56 12.65 25.06 -4.04
CA HIS A 56 13.77 24.91 -3.09
C HIS A 56 13.64 23.72 -2.12
N ASN A 57 12.51 23.02 -2.13
CA ASN A 57 12.22 21.82 -1.33
C ASN A 57 12.35 20.52 -2.17
N HIS A 58 13.20 20.52 -3.21
CA HIS A 58 13.53 19.32 -3.96
C HIS A 58 14.48 18.45 -3.15
N TYR A 59 13.99 17.28 -2.72
CA TYR A 59 14.79 16.30 -1.98
C TYR A 59 14.82 14.99 -2.76
N PRO A 60 15.64 14.87 -3.82
CA PRO A 60 15.67 13.71 -4.70
C PRO A 60 16.04 12.44 -3.94
N ASN A 61 16.90 12.55 -2.93
CA ASN A 61 17.44 11.43 -2.15
C ASN A 61 16.79 11.25 -0.77
N TYR A 62 15.67 11.92 -0.49
CA TYR A 62 14.94 11.72 0.78
C TYR A 62 13.93 10.59 0.69
N GLY A 63 13.84 9.82 1.78
CA GLY A 63 12.93 8.69 1.91
C GLY A 63 13.51 7.38 1.39
N VAL A 64 12.94 6.27 1.82
CA VAL A 64 13.25 4.94 1.26
C VAL A 64 12.76 4.88 -0.19
N LYS A 65 13.69 4.64 -1.12
CA LYS A 65 13.38 4.52 -2.55
C LYS A 65 13.27 3.06 -2.95
N PHE A 66 12.19 2.72 -3.64
CA PHE A 66 11.98 1.42 -4.24
C PHE A 66 11.09 1.58 -5.47
N ASP A 67 11.20 0.63 -6.39
CA ASP A 67 10.35 0.55 -7.58
C ASP A 67 9.60 -0.78 -7.50
N LEU A 68 8.28 -0.71 -7.57
CA LEU A 68 7.44 -1.90 -7.57
C LEU A 68 7.22 -2.47 -8.97
N ARG A 69 7.77 -1.84 -10.03
CA ARG A 69 7.57 -2.25 -11.43
C ARG A 69 6.10 -2.54 -11.73
N ASP A 70 5.24 -1.69 -11.20
CA ASP A 70 3.82 -1.90 -11.23
C ASP A 70 3.25 -1.72 -12.62
N GLN A 71 2.20 -2.47 -12.92
CA GLN A 71 1.45 -2.38 -14.15
C GLN A 71 -0.02 -2.22 -13.81
N THR A 72 -0.67 -1.25 -14.45
CA THR A 72 -2.10 -1.00 -14.27
C THR A 72 -2.84 -1.14 -15.60
N LEU A 73 -4.14 -1.40 -15.52
CA LEU A 73 -5.04 -1.28 -16.66
C LEU A 73 -4.97 0.13 -17.26
N SER A 74 -5.04 0.22 -18.58
CA SER A 74 -5.02 1.48 -19.31
C SER A 74 -6.11 2.44 -18.80
N GLY A 75 -5.74 3.68 -18.53
CA GLY A 75 -6.65 4.70 -18.00
C GLY A 75 -6.97 4.59 -16.49
N MET A 76 -6.41 3.59 -15.79
CA MET A 76 -6.51 3.47 -14.34
C MET A 76 -5.17 3.78 -13.65
N GLY A 77 -5.18 3.85 -12.31
CA GLY A 77 -3.96 4.09 -11.56
C GLY A 77 -4.21 4.46 -10.10
N TYR A 78 -3.26 5.22 -9.56
CA TYR A 78 -3.25 5.64 -8.17
C TYR A 78 -4.28 6.74 -7.88
N PHE A 79 -4.90 6.66 -6.71
CA PHE A 79 -5.79 7.70 -6.21
C PHE A 79 -5.50 7.99 -4.74
N CYS A 80 -5.83 9.21 -4.32
CA CYS A 80 -5.81 9.62 -2.92
C CYS A 80 -6.92 10.64 -2.68
N ARG A 81 -7.57 10.56 -1.52
CA ARG A 81 -8.43 11.63 -0.97
C ARG A 81 -8.09 11.86 0.50
N ASP A 82 -8.52 13.00 1.04
CA ASP A 82 -8.33 13.27 2.47
C ASP A 82 -9.03 12.19 3.31
N PHE A 83 -8.34 11.75 4.36
CA PHE A 83 -8.86 10.77 5.32
C PHE A 83 -9.49 11.43 6.54
N LYS A 84 -9.28 12.74 6.74
CA LYS A 84 -9.86 13.48 7.86
C LYS A 84 -11.38 13.44 7.78
N GLY A 85 -12.02 13.03 8.88
CA GLY A 85 -13.47 12.89 8.95
C GLY A 85 -14.04 11.71 8.16
N VAL A 86 -13.20 10.89 7.51
CA VAL A 86 -13.64 9.69 6.80
C VAL A 86 -13.71 8.52 7.76
N SER A 87 -14.87 7.88 7.83
CA SER A 87 -15.06 6.61 8.53
C SER A 87 -15.06 5.46 7.53
N ILE A 88 -14.28 4.42 7.80
CA ILE A 88 -14.25 3.18 7.04
C ILE A 88 -14.48 2.05 8.04
N ALA A 89 -15.50 1.23 7.78
CA ALA A 89 -15.84 0.13 8.69
C ALA A 89 -14.71 -0.92 8.72
N ASP A 90 -14.60 -1.62 9.84
CA ASP A 90 -13.64 -2.70 10.11
C ASP A 90 -12.16 -2.32 10.03
N THR A 91 -11.83 -1.06 10.30
CA THR A 91 -10.45 -0.60 10.45
C THR A 91 -10.34 0.56 11.44
N ASP A 92 -9.26 0.58 12.22
CA ASP A 92 -8.83 1.71 13.04
C ASP A 92 -7.88 2.66 12.27
N LYS A 93 -7.55 2.32 11.03
CA LYS A 93 -6.60 3.01 10.16
C LYS A 93 -7.27 3.40 8.83
N PRO A 94 -8.27 4.29 8.82
CA PRO A 94 -8.99 4.67 7.60
C PRO A 94 -8.07 5.26 6.53
N TRP A 95 -6.98 5.90 6.93
CA TRP A 95 -5.96 6.47 6.04
C TRP A 95 -5.24 5.44 5.14
N LEU A 96 -5.30 4.14 5.46
CA LEU A 96 -4.83 3.05 4.58
C LEU A 96 -5.80 2.72 3.44
N PHE A 97 -7.04 3.19 3.53
CA PHE A 97 -8.14 2.81 2.63
C PHE A 97 -8.80 4.03 1.96
N THR A 98 -8.20 5.22 2.10
CA THR A 98 -8.54 6.46 1.39
C THR A 98 -7.55 6.82 0.28
N SER A 99 -6.54 5.98 0.10
CA SER A 99 -5.65 5.96 -1.06
C SER A 99 -5.58 4.52 -1.58
N GLY A 100 -5.18 4.35 -2.84
CA GLY A 100 -4.99 3.03 -3.41
C GLY A 100 -4.57 3.07 -4.86
N CYS A 101 -4.63 1.91 -5.51
CA CYS A 101 -4.46 1.75 -6.94
C CYS A 101 -5.67 1.02 -7.52
N GLN A 102 -6.28 1.59 -8.56
CA GLN A 102 -7.33 0.93 -9.34
C GLN A 102 -6.71 0.24 -10.56
N GLY A 103 -7.17 -0.96 -10.87
CA GLY A 103 -6.72 -1.72 -12.03
C GLY A 103 -5.29 -2.24 -11.95
N MET A 104 -4.75 -2.47 -10.75
CA MET A 104 -3.45 -3.12 -10.57
C MET A 104 -3.44 -4.51 -11.22
N LEU A 105 -2.53 -4.73 -12.17
CA LEU A 105 -2.31 -6.01 -12.85
C LEU A 105 -1.13 -6.79 -12.25
N ARG A 106 -0.06 -6.08 -11.88
CA ARG A 106 1.16 -6.66 -11.29
C ARG A 106 1.90 -5.62 -10.47
N CYS A 107 2.56 -6.06 -9.40
CA CYS A 107 3.65 -5.34 -8.76
C CYS A 107 4.68 -6.34 -8.22
N GLU A 108 5.93 -5.92 -8.11
CA GLU A 108 7.08 -6.68 -7.65
C GLU A 108 7.61 -6.03 -6.37
N VAL A 109 7.71 -6.80 -5.28
CA VAL A 109 8.20 -6.26 -4.01
C VAL A 109 9.66 -6.66 -3.83
N PRO A 110 10.61 -5.70 -3.72
CA PRO A 110 12.03 -6.02 -3.57
C PRO A 110 12.34 -6.48 -2.14
N LEU A 111 12.19 -7.78 -1.86
CA LEU A 111 12.34 -8.36 -0.51
C LEU A 111 13.77 -8.82 -0.20
N ILE A 112 14.49 -9.32 -1.22
CA ILE A 112 15.85 -9.85 -1.11
C ILE A 112 16.70 -9.33 -2.26
N ASP A 113 18.01 -9.27 -2.05
CA ASP A 113 19.00 -9.03 -3.10
C ASP A 113 19.74 -10.35 -3.42
N ASP A 114 19.30 -11.00 -4.49
CA ASP A 114 19.91 -12.26 -4.97
C ASP A 114 21.37 -12.07 -5.37
N ALA A 115 21.73 -10.89 -5.92
CA ALA A 115 23.10 -10.60 -6.34
C ALA A 115 24.04 -10.47 -5.14
N ALA A 116 23.52 -10.08 -3.97
CA ALA A 116 24.24 -10.08 -2.70
C ALA A 116 24.25 -11.47 -2.00
N GLY A 117 23.76 -12.53 -2.65
CA GLY A 117 23.73 -13.89 -2.10
C GLY A 117 22.71 -14.08 -0.97
N GLN A 118 21.69 -13.22 -0.88
CA GLN A 118 20.63 -13.37 0.11
C GLN A 118 19.77 -14.58 -0.22
N LYS A 119 19.34 -15.32 0.81
CA LYS A 119 18.55 -16.54 0.64
C LYS A 119 17.06 -16.21 0.56
N PRO A 120 16.27 -16.99 -0.20
CA PRO A 120 14.81 -16.92 -0.15
C PRO A 120 14.28 -17.07 1.29
N ALA A 121 13.19 -16.36 1.58
CA ALA A 121 12.50 -16.39 2.86
C ALA A 121 10.99 -16.55 2.66
N VAL A 122 10.31 -17.03 3.71
CA VAL A 122 8.85 -17.18 3.73
C VAL A 122 8.24 -15.91 4.33
N TYR A 123 7.22 -15.37 3.67
CA TYR A 123 6.55 -14.14 4.06
C TYR A 123 5.05 -14.36 4.19
N THR A 124 4.45 -13.79 5.23
CA THR A 124 3.00 -13.57 5.27
C THR A 124 2.66 -12.33 4.46
N VAL A 125 1.82 -12.48 3.44
CA VAL A 125 1.36 -11.39 2.58
C VAL A 125 -0.03 -10.96 3.02
N ARG A 126 -0.20 -9.66 3.31
CA ARG A 126 -1.51 -9.06 3.62
C ARG A 126 -1.86 -8.04 2.56
N LEU A 127 -2.99 -8.22 1.90
CA LEU A 127 -3.52 -7.31 0.89
C LEU A 127 -4.78 -6.61 1.43
N GLY A 128 -4.74 -5.28 1.46
CA GLY A 128 -5.85 -4.43 1.89
C GLY A 128 -6.67 -3.94 0.70
N PHE A 129 -7.98 -4.01 0.83
CA PHE A 129 -8.96 -3.60 -0.18
C PHE A 129 -10.07 -2.76 0.46
N ASN A 130 -10.67 -1.90 -0.36
CA ASN A 130 -11.86 -1.15 0.00
C ASN A 130 -12.77 -1.07 -1.24
N ALA A 131 -14.05 -1.43 -1.06
CA ALA A 131 -15.05 -1.21 -2.09
C ALA A 131 -15.40 0.28 -2.12
N LEU A 132 -15.33 0.89 -3.31
CA LEU A 132 -15.55 2.31 -3.48
C LEU A 132 -17.06 2.62 -3.63
N PRO A 133 -17.49 3.85 -3.33
CA PRO A 133 -18.84 4.29 -3.69
C PRO A 133 -19.08 4.10 -5.19
N GLY A 134 -20.19 3.43 -5.53
CA GLY A 134 -20.54 3.11 -6.93
C GLY A 134 -20.07 1.74 -7.41
N ASP A 135 -19.32 0.98 -6.61
CA ASP A 135 -19.07 -0.43 -6.88
C ASP A 135 -20.39 -1.22 -6.84
N HIS A 136 -20.50 -2.21 -7.72
CA HIS A 136 -21.58 -3.19 -7.73
C HIS A 136 -20.99 -4.60 -7.74
N ALA A 137 -21.65 -5.52 -7.02
CA ALA A 137 -21.21 -6.91 -6.94
C ALA A 137 -21.24 -7.56 -8.33
N GLY A 138 -20.28 -8.44 -8.60
CA GLY A 138 -20.08 -9.12 -9.86
C GLY A 138 -19.41 -8.28 -10.96
N ARG A 139 -19.15 -6.98 -10.75
CA ARG A 139 -18.53 -6.12 -11.78
C ARG A 139 -17.01 -6.06 -11.69
N ARG A 140 -16.45 -6.14 -10.49
CA ARG A 140 -15.02 -6.08 -10.23
C ARG A 140 -14.58 -7.37 -9.56
N VAL A 141 -14.44 -8.39 -10.38
CA VAL A 141 -14.07 -9.75 -9.99
C VAL A 141 -12.72 -10.09 -10.62
N PHE A 142 -11.77 -10.56 -9.82
CA PHE A 142 -10.43 -10.90 -10.30
C PHE A 142 -9.77 -11.98 -9.44
N ASP A 143 -8.81 -12.69 -10.02
CA ASP A 143 -7.96 -13.61 -9.27
C ASP A 143 -6.77 -12.86 -8.65
N ILE A 144 -6.28 -13.34 -7.52
CA ILE A 144 -5.03 -12.89 -6.90
C ILE A 144 -3.98 -13.98 -7.10
N LYS A 145 -2.83 -13.59 -7.66
CA LYS A 145 -1.66 -14.46 -7.79
C LYS A 145 -0.50 -13.94 -6.95
N LEU A 146 0.24 -14.85 -6.33
CA LEU A 146 1.54 -14.60 -5.72
C LEU A 146 2.55 -15.50 -6.41
N GLN A 147 3.59 -14.92 -7.02
CA GLN A 147 4.61 -15.65 -7.79
C GLN A 147 3.98 -16.65 -8.77
N ASP A 148 3.07 -16.14 -9.62
CA ASP A 148 2.30 -16.89 -10.64
C ASP A 148 1.33 -17.97 -10.13
N LYS A 149 1.33 -18.28 -8.83
CA LYS A 149 0.35 -19.18 -8.19
C LYS A 149 -0.91 -18.41 -7.81
N VAL A 150 -2.07 -18.89 -8.25
CA VAL A 150 -3.37 -18.36 -7.81
C VAL A 150 -3.59 -18.70 -6.34
N VAL A 151 -3.78 -17.68 -5.50
CA VAL A 151 -4.00 -17.81 -4.05
C VAL A 151 -5.42 -17.43 -3.63
N LEU A 152 -6.15 -16.70 -4.48
CA LEU A 152 -7.57 -16.42 -4.29
C LEU A 152 -8.23 -16.30 -5.67
N GLN A 153 -9.28 -17.08 -5.91
CA GLN A 153 -10.03 -17.06 -7.17
C GLN A 153 -11.27 -16.18 -7.07
N SER A 154 -11.65 -15.55 -8.18
CA SER A 154 -12.93 -14.85 -8.35
C SER A 154 -13.25 -13.88 -7.20
N PHE A 155 -12.26 -13.11 -6.76
CA PHE A 155 -12.41 -12.21 -5.64
C PHE A 155 -13.19 -10.96 -6.03
N ASP A 156 -14.34 -10.76 -5.38
CA ASP A 156 -15.12 -9.53 -5.40
C ASP A 156 -15.00 -8.82 -4.04
N ILE A 157 -14.48 -7.59 -4.07
CA ILE A 157 -14.27 -6.78 -2.87
C ILE A 157 -15.60 -6.37 -2.24
N LEU A 158 -16.58 -5.95 -3.06
CA LEU A 158 -17.87 -5.47 -2.56
C LEU A 158 -18.70 -6.62 -2.00
N GLU A 159 -18.72 -7.77 -2.69
CA GLU A 159 -19.40 -8.98 -2.19
C GLU A 159 -18.80 -9.40 -0.84
N THR A 160 -17.47 -9.44 -0.74
CA THR A 160 -16.77 -9.78 0.52
C THR A 160 -17.05 -8.76 1.62
N ALA A 161 -17.10 -7.47 1.29
CA ALA A 161 -17.36 -6.40 2.26
C ALA A 161 -18.84 -6.31 2.67
N GLY A 162 -19.75 -6.76 1.82
CA GLY A 162 -21.20 -6.57 1.92
C GLY A 162 -21.68 -5.14 1.66
N LYS A 163 -20.79 -4.13 1.66
CA LYS A 163 -21.07 -2.72 1.33
C LYS A 163 -19.79 -1.93 1.04
N ALA A 164 -19.94 -0.78 0.39
CA ALA A 164 -18.84 0.18 0.18
C ALA A 164 -18.34 0.80 1.50
N ASN A 165 -17.14 1.40 1.46
CA ASN A 165 -16.47 2.03 2.62
C ASN A 165 -16.26 1.08 3.80
N ARG A 166 -15.85 -0.15 3.52
CA ARG A 166 -15.48 -1.15 4.51
C ARG A 166 -14.15 -1.78 4.12
N ALA A 167 -13.22 -1.80 5.06
CA ALA A 167 -11.91 -2.40 4.86
C ALA A 167 -12.05 -3.93 4.78
N VAL A 168 -11.36 -4.51 3.81
CA VAL A 168 -11.21 -5.96 3.64
C VAL A 168 -9.72 -6.27 3.59
N VAL A 169 -9.26 -7.18 4.43
CA VAL A 169 -7.87 -7.64 4.42
C VAL A 169 -7.85 -9.13 4.11
N LYS A 170 -7.05 -9.54 3.12
CA LYS A 170 -6.76 -10.95 2.80
C LYS A 170 -5.32 -11.28 3.19
N GLU A 171 -5.15 -12.36 3.94
CA GLU A 171 -3.84 -12.84 4.40
C GLU A 171 -3.50 -14.16 3.70
N PHE A 172 -2.26 -14.28 3.23
CA PHE A 172 -1.69 -15.47 2.60
C PHE A 172 -0.37 -15.83 3.30
N LYS A 173 -0.11 -17.12 3.48
CA LYS A 173 1.09 -17.66 4.15
C LYS A 173 1.84 -18.62 3.24
#